data_AF-A0A532DXX7-F1
#
_entry.id   AF-A0A532DXX7-F1
#
_cell.length_a   1.000
_cell.length_b   1.000
_cell.length_c   1.000
_cell.angle_alpha   90.00
_cell.angle_beta   90.00
_cell.angle_gamma   90.00
#
_symmetry.space_group_name_H-M   'P 1'
#
loop_
_entity.id
_entity.type
_entity.pdbx_description
1 polymer ?
#
loop_
_entity_poly.entity_id
_entity_poly.type
_entity_poly.pdbx_seq_one_letter_code
_entity_poly.pdbx_strand_id
1 'polypeptide(L)'
;MFVRTASERDLAAVRALLVETWHATYDAIYGAARVTEITDEWHSIAALKARLTRPNSEFLLADDGKSIGGMAFAAATTDPGIVMLNQLYVHPAWQRQGIG
;
A
#
# COMPACT_ATOMS: atom_id res chain seq x y z
N MET A 1 2.51 -13.36 10.45
CA MET A 1 2.69 -12.85 9.07
C MET A 1 4.13 -13.00 8.66
N PHE A 2 4.38 -13.14 7.36
CA PHE A 2 5.69 -13.07 6.73
C PHE A 2 5.69 -11.94 5.70
N VAL A 3 6.87 -11.43 5.37
CA VAL A 3 7.04 -10.36 4.38
C VAL A 3 7.47 -10.97 3.06
N ARG A 4 6.84 -10.55 1.96
CA ARG A 4 7.22 -10.96 0.60
C ARG A 4 7.02 -9.84 -0.41
N THR A 5 7.71 -9.93 -1.54
CA THR A 5 7.46 -9.08 -2.70
C THR A 5 6.06 -9.32 -3.25
N ALA A 6 5.41 -8.22 -3.62
CA ALA A 6 4.11 -8.21 -4.28
C ALA A 6 4.22 -8.75 -5.70
N SER A 7 3.11 -9.21 -6.25
CA SER A 7 2.98 -9.67 -7.62
C SER A 7 1.67 -9.16 -8.21
N GLU A 8 1.49 -9.26 -9.53
CA GLU A 8 0.28 -8.75 -10.20
C GLU A 8 -1.02 -9.35 -9.63
N ARG A 9 -0.99 -10.59 -9.14
CA ARG A 9 -2.15 -11.25 -8.53
C ARG A 9 -2.60 -10.59 -7.21
N ASP A 10 -1.71 -9.84 -6.56
CA ASP A 10 -1.99 -9.23 -5.25
C ASP A 10 -2.66 -7.86 -5.38
N LEU A 11 -2.63 -7.23 -6.57
CA LEU A 11 -3.03 -5.83 -6.74
C LEU A 11 -4.47 -5.55 -6.30
N ALA A 12 -5.39 -6.50 -6.50
CA ALA A 12 -6.77 -6.36 -6.05
C ALA A 12 -6.88 -6.33 -4.51
N ALA A 13 -6.17 -7.24 -3.83
CA ALA A 13 -6.14 -7.28 -2.37
C ALA A 13 -5.45 -6.05 -1.77
N VAL A 14 -4.37 -5.59 -2.39
CA VAL A 14 -3.65 -4.38 -1.97
C VAL A 14 -4.51 -3.14 -2.15
N ARG A 15 -5.25 -3.01 -3.26
CA ARG A 15 -6.20 -1.91 -3.45
C ARG A 15 -7.26 -1.91 -2.34
N ALA A 16 -7.85 -3.07 -2.04
CA ALA A 16 -8.86 -3.18 -0.98
C ALA A 16 -8.30 -2.73 0.37
N LEU A 17 -7.11 -3.21 0.75
CA LEU A 17 -6.40 -2.76 1.97
C LEU A 17 -6.19 -1.25 1.99
N LEU A 18 -5.69 -0.67 0.90
CA LEU A 18 -5.38 0.76 0.82
C LEU A 18 -6.63 1.61 0.93
N VAL A 19 -7.71 1.24 0.24
CA VAL A 19 -9.02 1.92 0.31
C VAL A 19 -9.56 1.89 1.74
N GLU A 20 -9.60 0.72 2.39
CA GLU A 20 -10.10 0.61 3.75
C GLU A 20 -9.24 1.40 4.75
N THR A 21 -7.91 1.30 4.63
CA THR A 21 -6.99 2.02 5.52
C THR A 21 -7.12 3.53 5.33
N TRP A 22 -7.32 4.01 4.10
CA TRP A 22 -7.52 5.42 3.81
C TRP A 22 -8.83 5.95 4.36
N HIS A 23 -9.94 5.22 4.20
CA HIS A 23 -11.21 5.61 4.80
C HIS A 23 -11.11 5.67 6.33
N ALA A 24 -10.48 4.67 6.96
CA ALA A 24 -10.28 4.66 8.40
C ALA A 24 -9.40 5.81 8.91
N THR A 25 -8.46 6.31 8.10
CA THR A 25 -7.50 7.35 8.50
C THR A 25 -7.97 8.76 8.18
N TYR A 26 -8.60 8.96 7.02
CA TYR A 26 -8.77 10.28 6.41
C TYR A 26 -10.22 10.71 6.21
N ASP A 27 -11.23 9.85 6.41
CA ASP A 27 -12.63 10.25 6.25
C ASP A 27 -13.02 11.40 7.17
N ALA A 28 -12.53 11.41 8.41
CA ALA A 28 -12.77 12.48 9.37
C ALA A 28 -12.11 13.82 8.98
N ILE A 29 -11.13 13.80 8.07
CA ILE A 29 -10.32 14.97 7.67
C ILE A 29 -10.80 15.51 6.32
N TYR A 30 -11.02 14.62 5.34
CA TYR A 30 -11.37 15.00 3.96
C TYR A 30 -12.82 14.72 3.60
N GLY A 31 -13.53 13.90 4.37
CA GLY A 31 -14.86 13.39 4.05
C GLY A 31 -14.80 12.17 3.13
N ALA A 32 -15.72 11.23 3.36
CA ALA A 32 -15.74 9.93 2.67
C ALA A 32 -15.77 10.05 1.14
N ALA A 33 -16.57 10.96 0.58
CA ALA A 33 -16.63 11.16 -0.87
C ALA A 33 -15.28 11.58 -1.47
N ARG A 34 -14.56 12.48 -0.78
CA ARG A 34 -13.26 12.94 -1.24
C ARG A 34 -12.19 11.85 -1.11
N VAL A 35 -12.25 11.04 -0.06
CA VAL A 35 -11.36 9.88 0.10
C VAL A 35 -11.60 8.84 -1.00
N THR A 36 -12.86 8.58 -1.38
CA THR A 36 -13.18 7.72 -2.52
C THR A 36 -12.53 8.23 -3.81
N GLU A 37 -12.69 9.52 -4.13
CA GLU A 37 -12.05 10.11 -5.32
C GLU A 37 -10.53 9.93 -5.33
N ILE A 38 -9.87 10.24 -4.20
CA ILE A 38 -8.41 10.14 -4.08
C ILE A 38 -7.96 8.68 -4.21
N THR A 39 -8.65 7.74 -3.56
CA THR A 39 -8.26 6.33 -3.58
C THR A 39 -8.54 5.68 -4.93
N ASP A 40 -9.59 6.07 -5.65
CA ASP A 40 -9.86 5.62 -7.01
C ASP A 40 -8.78 6.05 -8.00
N GLU A 41 -8.22 7.26 -7.82
CA GLU A 41 -7.11 7.73 -8.64
C GLU A 41 -5.78 7.09 -8.21
N TRP A 42 -5.36 7.33 -6.96
CA TRP A 42 -4.01 7.02 -6.46
C TRP A 42 -3.79 5.53 -6.20
N HIS A 43 -4.84 4.78 -5.91
CA HIS A 43 -4.80 3.32 -5.66
C HIS A 43 -5.54 2.54 -6.75
N SER A 44 -5.75 3.13 -7.93
CA SER A 44 -6.19 2.39 -9.11
C SER A 44 -5.25 1.20 -9.38
N ILE A 45 -5.80 0.13 -9.96
CA ILE A 45 -5.01 -1.05 -10.36
C ILE A 45 -3.89 -0.65 -11.32
N ALA A 46 -4.14 0.31 -12.22
CA ALA A 46 -3.14 0.85 -13.13
C ALA A 46 -1.98 1.53 -12.37
N ALA A 47 -2.28 2.39 -11.39
CA ALA A 47 -1.25 3.04 -10.57
C ALA A 47 -0.44 2.02 -9.74
N LEU A 48 -1.10 1.02 -9.16
CA LEU A 48 -0.42 -0.04 -8.41
C LEU A 48 0.46 -0.91 -9.33
N LYS A 49 0.00 -1.22 -10.55
CA LYS A 49 0.80 -1.94 -11.54
C LYS A 49 2.03 -1.13 -11.96
N ALA A 50 1.89 0.18 -12.15
CA ALA A 50 3.03 1.06 -12.45
C ALA A 50 4.08 1.07 -11.33
N ARG A 51 3.65 1.02 -10.05
CA ARG A 51 4.55 0.86 -8.89
C ARG A 51 5.25 -0.49 -8.92
N LEU A 52 4.52 -1.57 -9.19
CA LEU A 52 5.07 -2.92 -9.26
C LEU A 52 6.18 -3.07 -10.31
N THR A 53 6.04 -2.38 -11.45
CA THR A 53 7.02 -2.44 -12.55
C THR A 53 8.09 -1.36 -12.49
N ARG A 54 8.10 -0.50 -11.46
CA ARG A 54 9.06 0.60 -11.38
C ARG A 54 10.47 0.07 -11.10
N PRO A 55 11.48 0.42 -11.92
CA PRO A 55 12.86 0.05 -11.64
C PRO A 55 13.37 0.66 -10.33
N ASN A 56 14.32 -0.03 -9.68
CA ASN A 56 14.94 0.42 -8.42
C ASN A 56 13.90 0.71 -7.33
N SER A 57 12.85 -0.10 -7.26
CA SER A 57 11.82 -0.03 -6.25
C SER A 57 11.49 -1.42 -5.72
N GLU A 58 10.92 -1.47 -4.53
CA GLU A 58 10.44 -2.69 -3.90
C GLU A 58 9.04 -2.47 -3.35
N PHE A 59 8.18 -3.46 -3.56
CA PHE A 59 6.80 -3.45 -3.13
C PHE A 59 6.57 -4.68 -2.26
N LEU A 60 6.50 -4.48 -0.95
CA LEU A 60 6.40 -5.54 0.04
C LEU A 60 4.99 -5.65 0.61
N LEU A 61 4.59 -6.89 0.91
CA LEU A 61 3.33 -7.23 1.56
C LEU A 61 3.60 -8.00 2.85
N ALA A 62 2.83 -7.71 3.89
CA ALA A 62 2.71 -8.56 5.07
C ALA A 62 1.55 -9.54 4.84
N ASP A 63 1.88 -10.82 4.68
CA ASP A 63 0.96 -11.89 4.27
C ASP A 63 0.92 -12.99 5.35
N ASP A 64 -0.22 -13.64 5.52
CA ASP A 64 -0.39 -14.82 6.38
C ASP A 64 -0.77 -16.09 5.59
N GLY A 65 -0.80 -16.01 4.26
CA GLY A 65 -1.22 -17.05 3.32
C GLY A 65 -2.71 -17.00 2.97
N LYS A 66 -3.50 -16.16 3.64
CA LYS A 66 -4.94 -15.98 3.42
C LYS A 66 -5.32 -14.53 3.17
N SER A 67 -4.61 -13.58 3.78
CA SER A 67 -4.94 -12.17 3.77
C SER A 67 -3.68 -11.31 3.83
N ILE A 68 -3.77 -10.14 3.21
CA ILE A 68 -2.73 -9.12 3.28
C ILE A 68 -3.05 -8.19 4.44
N GLY A 69 -2.19 -8.14 5.45
CA GLY A 69 -2.35 -7.29 6.63
C GLY A 69 -1.67 -5.93 6.52
N GLY A 70 -0.74 -5.77 5.58
CA GLY A 70 0.00 -4.52 5.38
C GLY A 70 0.73 -4.48 4.06
N MET A 71 1.12 -3.29 3.65
CA MET A 71 1.94 -3.06 2.47
C MET A 71 2.96 -1.95 2.70
N ALA A 72 4.09 -2.05 2.00
CA ALA A 72 5.09 -1.01 1.91
C ALA A 72 5.56 -0.84 0.46
N PHE A 73 5.82 0.41 0.06
CA PHE A 73 6.41 0.71 -1.23
C PHE A 73 7.56 1.70 -1.05
N ALA A 74 8.75 1.29 -1.46
CA ALA A 74 9.96 2.09 -1.39
C ALA A 74 10.66 2.15 -2.75
N ALA A 75 11.27 3.28 -3.08
CA ALA A 75 12.01 3.44 -4.33
C ALA A 75 13.24 4.30 -4.14
N ALA A 76 14.33 3.96 -4.83
CA ALA A 76 15.52 4.80 -4.89
C ALA A 76 15.19 6.18 -5.47
N THR A 77 15.82 7.21 -4.93
CA THR A 77 15.76 8.57 -5.49
C THR A 77 16.87 8.76 -6.53
N THR A 78 16.97 9.96 -7.08
CA THR A 78 18.10 10.34 -7.95
C THR A 78 19.41 10.52 -7.18
N ASP A 79 19.34 10.71 -5.86
CA ASP A 79 20.51 10.86 -5.00
C ASP A 79 21.05 9.47 -4.63
N PRO A 80 22.31 9.15 -4.98
CA PRO A 80 22.89 7.86 -4.68
C PRO A 80 22.84 7.54 -3.19
N GLY A 81 22.34 6.35 -2.85
CA GLY A 81 22.25 5.88 -1.47
C GLY A 81 20.98 6.29 -0.72
N ILE A 82 20.08 7.07 -1.32
CA ILE A 82 18.79 7.41 -0.71
C ILE A 82 17.67 6.54 -1.30
N VAL A 83 16.92 5.87 -0.41
CA VAL A 83 15.70 5.14 -0.75
C VAL A 83 14.54 5.79 0.01
N MET A 84 13.52 6.23 -0.73
CA MET A 84 12.33 6.85 -0.17
C MET A 84 11.26 5.80 0.11
N LEU A 85 10.80 5.71 1.36
CA LEU A 85 9.61 4.96 1.73
C LEU A 85 8.38 5.80 1.42
N ASN A 86 7.75 5.54 0.28
CA ASN A 86 6.62 6.33 -0.21
C ASN A 86 5.30 5.92 0.45
N GLN A 87 5.13 4.65 0.79
CA GLN A 87 3.92 4.12 1.41
C GLN A 87 4.27 3.08 2.45
N LEU A 88 3.60 3.15 3.60
CA LEU A 88 3.59 2.13 4.64
C LEU A 88 2.21 2.15 5.29
N TYR A 89 1.42 1.10 5.07
CA TYR A 89 0.06 0.99 5.57
C TYR A 89 -0.20 -0.39 6.15
N VAL A 90 -0.87 -0.43 7.30
CA VAL A 90 -1.35 -1.64 7.96
C VAL A 90 -2.86 -1.57 8.05
N HIS A 91 -3.52 -2.63 7.61
CA HIS A 91 -4.97 -2.77 7.63
C HIS A 91 -5.50 -2.52 9.05
N PRO A 92 -6.60 -1.76 9.24
CA PRO A 92 -7.09 -1.35 10.57
C PRO A 92 -7.22 -2.49 11.60
N ALA A 93 -7.81 -3.62 11.21
CA ALA A 93 -7.95 -4.81 12.07
C ALA A 93 -6.63 -5.45 12.52
N TRP A 94 -5.50 -5.10 11.90
CA TRP A 94 -4.18 -5.71 12.11
C TRP A 94 -3.17 -4.74 12.73
N GLN A 95 -3.58 -3.51 13.03
CA GLN A 95 -2.72 -2.52 13.65
C GLN A 95 -2.37 -2.90 15.10
N ARG A 96 -1.27 -2.32 15.62
CA ARG A 96 -0.77 -2.53 17.00
C ARG A 96 -0.31 -3.96 17.31
N GLN A 97 -0.10 -4.79 16.28
CA GLN A 97 0.39 -6.17 16.40
C GLN A 97 1.86 -6.33 15.95
N GLY A 98 2.58 -5.23 15.71
CA GLY A 98 3.99 -5.26 15.28
C GLY A 98 4.21 -5.60 13.80
N ILE A 99 3.19 -5.41 12.95
CA ILE A 99 3.28 -5.64 11.49
C ILE A 99 3.95 -4.47 10.74
N GLY A 100 3.72 -3.24 11.22
CA GLY A 100 4.24 -2.01 10.61
C GLY A 100 5.66 -1.69 11.03
#